data_AF-A0A2V6H8M9-F1
#
_entry.id   AF-A0A2V6H8M9-F1
#
_cell.length_a   1.000
_cell.length_b   1.000
_cell.length_c   1.000
_cell.angle_alpha   90.00
_cell.angle_beta   90.00
_cell.angle_gamma   90.00
#
_symmetry.space_group_name_H-M   'P 1'
#
loop_
_entity.id
_entity.type
_entity.pdbx_description
1 polymer ?
#
loop_
_entity_poly.entity_id
_entity_poly.type
_entity_poly.pdbx_seq_one_letter_code
_entity_poly.pdbx_strand_id
1 'polypeptide(L)'
;MAVKANKQPWWTKPWPLHLGLCACATAIVLSFGNPLETQELQWFGQCLRWRFAAGWAPAVERSIVHLNIDQEDLRTLSTLESEYSTAARIIGEASALGASVIAFDTIFARANRETARPLLDAIAEHKNVVLAEALNAQPGQTELSVLIRSFPFREDVPAVGGLINLFADADGVIRHYDLIQPSKGGYEPSLALAAYLMSLGLDWKKDVSFPSAHEAQWHELSSADFVTMTPRRVPVGRYLKK
;
A
#
# COMPACT_ATOMS: atom_id res chain seq x y z
N MET A 1 -41.38 -52.26 41.21
CA MET A 1 -41.92 -51.43 40.10
C MET A 1 -40.76 -50.65 39.50
N ALA A 2 -40.36 -50.97 38.26
CA ALA A 2 -39.32 -50.23 37.55
C ALA A 2 -39.99 -49.19 36.65
N VAL A 3 -39.74 -47.91 36.92
CA VAL A 3 -40.20 -46.80 36.07
C VAL A 3 -39.41 -46.83 34.77
N LYS A 4 -40.07 -47.16 33.65
CA LYS A 4 -39.48 -47.05 32.31
C LYS A 4 -39.25 -45.57 32.01
N ALA A 5 -38.01 -45.11 32.16
CA ALA A 5 -37.59 -43.79 31.71
C ALA A 5 -37.76 -43.71 30.19
N ASN A 6 -38.74 -42.92 29.75
CA ASN A 6 -39.02 -42.67 28.35
C ASN A 6 -37.85 -41.84 27.78
N LYS A 7 -36.85 -42.52 27.20
CA LYS A 7 -35.71 -41.87 26.55
C LYS A 7 -36.22 -41.17 25.29
N GLN A 8 -36.63 -39.91 25.43
CA GLN A 8 -36.89 -39.07 24.27
C GLN A 8 -35.63 -39.04 23.40
N PRO A 9 -35.76 -39.33 22.10
CA PRO A 9 -34.60 -39.35 21.23
C PRO A 9 -33.97 -37.97 21.15
N TRP A 10 -32.65 -37.91 21.21
CA TRP A 10 -31.88 -36.67 21.34
C TRP A 10 -32.12 -35.67 20.20
N TRP A 11 -32.60 -36.13 19.03
CA TRP A 11 -32.96 -35.32 17.86
C TRP A 11 -34.27 -34.54 17.98
N THR A 12 -35.11 -34.78 19.01
CA THR A 12 -36.31 -33.96 19.25
C THR A 12 -36.03 -32.69 20.04
N LYS A 13 -34.78 -32.49 20.49
CA LYS A 13 -34.35 -31.25 21.12
C LYS A 13 -33.90 -30.25 20.03
N PRO A 14 -33.98 -28.93 20.23
CA PRO A 14 -33.64 -27.94 19.19
C PRO A 14 -32.14 -27.80 18.89
N TRP A 15 -31.26 -28.24 19.79
CA TRP A 15 -29.80 -28.06 19.68
C TRP A 15 -29.12 -28.73 18.47
N PRO A 16 -29.54 -29.91 17.95
CA PRO A 16 -28.92 -30.50 16.76
C PRO A 16 -29.15 -29.69 15.48
N LEU A 17 -30.30 -29.01 15.37
CA LEU A 17 -30.57 -28.07 14.28
C LEU A 17 -29.61 -26.88 14.35
N HIS A 18 -29.43 -26.31 15.55
CA HIS A 18 -28.48 -25.21 15.75
C HIS A 18 -27.04 -25.64 15.44
N LEU A 19 -26.62 -26.84 15.84
CA LEU A 19 -25.29 -27.36 15.48
C LEU A 19 -25.14 -27.59 13.98
N GLY A 20 -26.17 -28.12 13.31
CA GLY A 20 -26.17 -28.28 11.86
C GLY A 20 -26.03 -26.94 11.13
N LEU A 21 -26.78 -25.92 11.58
CA LEU A 21 -26.68 -24.56 11.04
C LEU A 21 -25.30 -23.94 11.31
N CYS A 22 -24.75 -24.10 12.51
CA CYS A 22 -23.39 -23.63 12.83
C CYS A 22 -22.33 -24.34 11.98
N ALA A 23 -22.42 -25.66 11.81
CA ALA A 23 -21.48 -26.43 11.00
C ALA A 23 -21.57 -26.02 9.52
N CYS A 24 -22.78 -25.82 8.98
CA CYS A 24 -22.97 -25.30 7.64
C CYS A 24 -22.41 -23.87 7.48
N ALA A 25 -22.67 -22.98 8.43
CA ALA A 25 -22.14 -21.61 8.41
C ALA A 25 -20.60 -21.62 8.42
N THR A 26 -19.99 -22.42 9.30
CA THR A 26 -18.53 -22.60 9.35
C THR A 26 -18.00 -23.18 8.04
N ALA A 27 -18.65 -24.19 7.46
CA ALA A 27 -18.24 -24.76 6.18
C ALA A 27 -18.34 -23.75 5.02
N ILE A 28 -19.37 -22.90 5.00
CA ILE A 28 -19.50 -21.81 4.02
C ILE A 28 -18.37 -20.80 4.18
N VAL A 29 -18.10 -20.33 5.40
CA VAL A 29 -17.00 -19.37 5.66
C VAL A 29 -15.64 -19.96 5.27
N LEU A 30 -15.39 -21.23 5.59
CA LEU A 30 -14.15 -21.92 5.23
C LEU A 30 -14.01 -22.14 3.72
N SER A 31 -15.12 -22.31 2.99
CA SER A 31 -15.09 -22.65 1.56
C SER A 31 -15.11 -21.42 0.64
N PHE A 32 -15.79 -20.34 1.06
CA PHE A 32 -16.08 -19.17 0.22
C PHE A 32 -15.57 -17.84 0.79
N GLY A 33 -14.94 -17.84 1.96
CA GLY A 33 -14.49 -16.61 2.63
C GLY A 33 -15.61 -15.93 3.42
N ASN A 34 -15.40 -14.68 3.82
CA ASN A 34 -16.36 -13.92 4.63
C ASN A 34 -17.47 -13.32 3.74
N PRO A 35 -18.71 -13.86 3.74
CA PRO A 35 -19.79 -13.34 2.90
C PRO A 35 -20.24 -11.93 3.31
N LEU A 36 -19.79 -11.43 4.47
CA LEU A 36 -20.08 -10.10 4.98
C LEU A 36 -18.98 -9.08 4.67
N GLU A 37 -17.89 -9.47 4.01
CA GLU A 37 -16.75 -8.58 3.73
C GLU A 37 -17.19 -7.30 3.01
N THR A 38 -18.06 -7.40 2.01
CA THR A 38 -18.60 -6.22 1.31
C THR A 38 -19.40 -5.32 2.25
N GLN A 39 -20.22 -5.89 3.14
CA GLN A 39 -20.98 -5.12 4.12
C GLN A 39 -20.06 -4.48 5.17
N GLU A 40 -19.03 -5.20 5.60
CA GLU A 40 -18.01 -4.71 6.52
C GLU A 40 -17.26 -3.52 5.93
N LEU A 41 -16.81 -3.60 4.67
CA LEU A 41 -16.17 -2.50 3.96
C LEU A 41 -17.10 -1.29 3.79
N GLN A 42 -18.38 -1.53 3.46
CA GLN A 42 -19.38 -0.47 3.39
C GLN A 42 -19.60 0.20 4.75
N TRP A 43 -19.65 -0.59 5.83
CA TRP A 43 -19.76 -0.06 7.19
C TRP A 43 -18.53 0.69 7.63
N PHE A 44 -17.35 0.17 7.35
CA PHE A 44 -16.11 0.87 7.61
C PHE A 44 -16.07 2.23 6.88
N GLY A 45 -16.40 2.24 5.58
CA GLY A 45 -16.51 3.47 4.80
C GLY A 45 -17.54 4.46 5.36
N GLN A 46 -18.69 3.96 5.83
CA GLN A 46 -19.71 4.80 6.45
C GLN A 46 -19.25 5.38 7.80
N CYS A 47 -18.58 4.58 8.63
CA CYS A 47 -17.98 5.03 9.88
C CYS A 47 -16.95 6.14 9.64
N LEU A 48 -16.11 6.03 8.61
CA LEU A 48 -15.18 7.09 8.22
C LEU A 48 -15.93 8.38 7.82
N ARG A 49 -17.00 8.27 7.03
CA ARG A 49 -17.85 9.42 6.66
C ARG A 49 -18.51 10.07 7.87
N TRP A 50 -19.04 9.29 8.82
CA TRP A 50 -19.61 9.82 10.06
C TRP A 50 -18.55 10.50 10.92
N ARG A 51 -17.35 9.92 11.07
CA ARG A 51 -16.23 10.55 11.78
C ARG A 51 -15.85 11.88 11.14
N PHE A 52 -15.80 11.93 9.81
CA PHE A 52 -15.54 13.17 9.09
C PHE A 52 -16.63 14.22 9.34
N ALA A 53 -17.91 13.86 9.20
CA ALA A 53 -19.04 14.75 9.43
C ALA A 53 -19.12 15.26 10.88
N ALA A 54 -18.70 14.44 11.85
CA ALA A 54 -18.63 14.80 13.26
C ALA A 54 -17.37 15.61 13.63
N GLY A 55 -16.45 15.86 12.69
CA GLY A 55 -15.18 16.55 12.95
C GLY A 55 -14.17 15.74 13.77
N TRP A 56 -14.34 14.41 13.85
CA TRP A 56 -13.44 13.48 14.54
C TRP A 56 -12.33 12.93 13.65
N ALA A 57 -12.43 13.16 12.34
CA ALA A 57 -11.33 12.92 11.43
C ALA A 57 -10.34 14.08 11.50
N PRO A 58 -9.02 13.83 11.41
CA PRO A 58 -8.06 14.91 11.22
C PRO A 58 -8.41 15.70 9.94
N ALA A 59 -8.08 16.99 9.91
CA ALA A 59 -8.34 17.83 8.75
C ALA A 59 -7.67 17.22 7.50
N VAL A 60 -8.37 17.23 6.36
CA VAL A 60 -7.78 16.81 5.09
C VAL A 60 -6.67 17.79 4.74
N GLU A 61 -5.46 17.27 4.56
CA GLU A 61 -4.30 18.04 4.18
C GLU A 61 -4.50 18.58 2.76
N ARG A 62 -4.62 19.91 2.61
CA ARG A 62 -4.98 20.55 1.34
C ARG A 62 -3.84 20.52 0.32
N SER A 63 -2.63 20.25 0.78
CA SER A 63 -1.44 20.11 -0.06
C SER A 63 -1.31 18.75 -0.75
N ILE A 64 -2.18 17.79 -0.42
CA ILE A 64 -2.17 16.44 -1.02
C ILE A 64 -3.36 16.29 -1.96
N VAL A 65 -3.05 15.95 -3.22
CA VAL A 65 -4.05 15.59 -4.23
C VAL A 65 -3.88 14.12 -4.56
N HIS A 66 -4.95 13.34 -4.41
CA HIS A 66 -4.99 11.94 -4.81
C HIS A 66 -5.82 11.79 -6.08
N LEU A 67 -5.17 11.39 -7.17
CA LEU A 67 -5.83 11.05 -8.42
C LEU A 67 -5.94 9.52 -8.50
N ASN A 68 -7.15 9.01 -8.31
CA ASN A 68 -7.42 7.59 -8.50
C ASN A 68 -7.71 7.34 -9.99
N ILE A 69 -6.91 6.50 -10.62
CA ILE A 69 -7.15 5.99 -11.99
C ILE A 69 -7.48 4.52 -11.84
N ASP A 70 -8.72 4.15 -12.12
CA ASP A 70 -9.17 2.77 -11.95
C ASP A 70 -9.06 1.94 -13.23
N GLN A 71 -9.45 0.67 -13.15
CA GLN A 71 -9.39 -0.23 -14.29
C GLN A 71 -10.34 0.20 -15.43
N GLU A 72 -11.45 0.87 -15.11
CA GLU A 72 -12.38 1.38 -16.11
C GLU A 72 -11.77 2.57 -16.86
N ASP A 73 -11.09 3.48 -16.14
CA ASP A 73 -10.32 4.57 -16.74
C ASP A 73 -9.23 4.02 -17.67
N LEU A 74 -8.50 2.99 -17.22
CA LEU A 74 -7.46 2.34 -18.04
C LEU A 74 -8.02 1.62 -19.26
N ARG A 75 -9.27 1.11 -19.23
CA ARG A 75 -9.91 0.53 -20.43
C ARG A 75 -10.12 1.56 -21.53
N THR A 76 -10.26 2.84 -21.18
CA THR A 76 -10.35 3.91 -22.17
C THR A 76 -8.99 4.22 -22.84
N LEU A 77 -7.89 3.86 -22.20
CA LEU A 77 -6.54 3.90 -22.77
C LEU A 77 -6.27 2.61 -23.54
N SER A 78 -6.71 2.57 -24.80
CA SER A 78 -6.72 1.35 -25.60
C SER A 78 -5.34 0.78 -25.96
N THR A 79 -4.24 1.47 -25.62
CA THR A 79 -2.86 1.08 -25.99
C THR A 79 -1.86 1.39 -24.88
N LEU A 80 -0.77 0.62 -24.86
CA LEU A 80 0.34 0.84 -23.93
C LEU A 80 1.04 2.19 -24.17
N GLU A 81 1.14 2.63 -25.43
CA GLU A 81 1.63 3.96 -25.78
C GLU A 81 0.77 5.07 -25.14
N SER A 82 -0.56 4.92 -25.16
CA SER A 82 -1.49 5.89 -24.58
C SER A 82 -1.34 5.97 -23.05
N GLU A 83 -1.09 4.85 -22.39
CA GLU A 83 -0.85 4.80 -20.94
C GLU A 83 0.40 5.60 -20.55
N TYR A 84 1.54 5.35 -21.22
CA TYR A 84 2.81 6.00 -20.87
C TYR A 84 2.82 7.48 -21.26
N SER A 85 2.22 7.84 -22.38
CA SER A 85 2.05 9.24 -22.77
C SER A 85 1.08 10.00 -21.86
N THR A 86 0.03 9.34 -21.35
CA THR A 86 -0.88 9.94 -20.36
C THR A 86 -0.15 10.18 -19.04
N ALA A 87 0.62 9.22 -18.55
CA ALA A 87 1.45 9.40 -17.37
C ALA A 87 2.46 10.56 -17.55
N ALA A 88 3.10 10.67 -18.72
CA ALA A 88 4.00 11.77 -19.04
C ALA A 88 3.27 13.13 -19.00
N ARG A 89 2.06 13.20 -19.57
CA ARG A 89 1.23 14.41 -19.54
C ARG A 89 0.83 14.78 -18.11
N ILE A 90 0.44 13.81 -17.29
CA ILE A 90 0.12 14.04 -15.87
C ILE A 90 1.31 14.65 -15.14
N ILE A 91 2.54 14.18 -15.40
CA ILE A 91 3.75 14.77 -14.80
C ILE A 91 3.87 16.24 -15.19
N GLY A 92 3.76 16.55 -16.48
CA GLY A 92 3.87 17.91 -17.00
C GLY A 92 2.80 18.84 -16.43
N GLU A 93 1.54 18.41 -16.41
CA GLU A 93 0.42 19.19 -15.89
C GLU A 93 0.52 19.40 -14.38
N ALA A 94 0.79 18.35 -13.60
CA ALA A 94 0.95 18.47 -12.15
C ALA A 94 2.15 19.38 -11.79
N SER A 95 3.26 19.27 -12.53
CA SER A 95 4.42 20.14 -12.34
C SER A 95 4.10 21.60 -12.69
N ALA A 96 3.37 21.86 -13.78
CA ALA A 96 2.92 23.19 -14.15
C ALA A 96 1.97 23.82 -13.11
N LEU A 97 1.22 22.99 -12.39
CA LEU A 97 0.37 23.41 -11.27
C LEU A 97 1.15 23.59 -9.94
N GLY A 98 2.45 23.33 -9.93
CA GLY A 98 3.31 23.54 -8.77
C GLY A 98 3.43 22.35 -7.83
N ALA A 99 3.14 21.12 -8.30
CA ALA A 99 3.37 19.92 -7.51
C ALA A 99 4.85 19.79 -7.11
N SER A 100 5.12 19.75 -5.80
CA SER A 100 6.48 19.55 -5.28
C SER A 100 6.96 18.10 -5.41
N VAL A 101 6.02 17.14 -5.40
CA VAL A 101 6.27 15.71 -5.59
C VAL A 101 5.09 15.09 -6.34
N ILE A 102 5.41 14.17 -7.25
CA ILE A 102 4.44 13.41 -8.04
C ILE A 102 4.74 11.92 -7.83
N ALA A 103 3.84 11.21 -7.16
CA ALA A 103 4.00 9.78 -6.89
C ALA A 103 3.06 8.95 -7.77
N PHE A 104 3.58 7.92 -8.42
CA PHE A 104 2.78 6.93 -9.14
C PHE A 104 2.72 5.63 -8.34
N ASP A 105 1.53 5.25 -7.88
CA ASP A 105 1.24 3.91 -7.35
C ASP A 105 0.97 2.92 -8.49
N THR A 106 1.88 2.89 -9.47
CA THR A 106 1.79 2.02 -10.65
C THR A 106 3.19 1.65 -11.10
N ILE A 107 3.40 0.36 -11.35
CA ILE A 107 4.68 -0.15 -11.81
C ILE A 107 4.70 -0.18 -13.35
N PHE A 108 5.49 0.70 -13.96
CA PHE A 108 5.66 0.81 -15.41
C PHE A 108 6.69 -0.21 -15.95
N ALA A 109 6.39 -1.50 -15.82
CA ALA A 109 7.30 -2.58 -16.20
C ALA A 109 7.04 -3.21 -17.59
N ARG A 110 5.94 -2.84 -18.26
CA ARG A 110 5.46 -3.52 -19.48
C ARG A 110 6.01 -2.96 -20.79
N ALA A 111 6.37 -1.68 -20.81
CA ALA A 111 6.86 -1.04 -22.04
C ALA A 111 8.31 -1.40 -22.36
N ASN A 112 8.63 -1.38 -23.65
CA ASN A 112 10.01 -1.36 -24.11
C ASN A 112 10.57 0.08 -24.01
N ARG A 113 11.86 0.25 -24.37
CA ARG A 113 12.54 1.55 -24.31
C ARG A 113 11.92 2.64 -25.19
N GLU A 114 11.36 2.27 -26.34
CA GLU A 114 10.76 3.21 -27.29
C GLU A 114 9.39 3.69 -26.79
N THR A 115 8.50 2.76 -26.44
CA THR A 115 7.17 3.06 -25.89
C THR A 115 7.28 3.85 -24.57
N ALA A 116 8.28 3.56 -23.74
CA ALA A 116 8.50 4.26 -22.48
C ALA A 116 9.12 5.65 -22.60
N ARG A 117 9.61 6.03 -23.79
CA ARG A 117 10.38 7.26 -24.00
C ARG A 117 9.68 8.52 -23.49
N PRO A 118 8.40 8.80 -23.81
CA PRO A 118 7.75 10.04 -23.37
C PRO A 118 7.71 10.19 -21.85
N LEU A 119 7.47 9.08 -21.14
CA LEU A 119 7.43 9.06 -19.68
C LEU A 119 8.82 9.23 -19.08
N LEU A 120 9.83 8.56 -19.63
CA LEU A 120 11.22 8.71 -19.19
C LEU A 120 11.74 10.14 -19.37
N ASP A 121 11.37 10.79 -20.48
CA ASP A 121 11.78 12.16 -20.77
C ASP A 121 11.11 13.13 -19.78
N ALA A 122 9.81 12.97 -19.52
CA ALA A 122 9.09 13.77 -18.51
C ALA A 122 9.67 13.60 -17.09
N ILE A 123 10.01 12.37 -16.69
CA ILE A 123 10.66 12.10 -15.40
C ILE A 123 12.00 12.83 -15.30
N ALA A 124 12.81 12.77 -16.36
CA ALA A 124 14.13 13.40 -16.39
C ALA A 124 14.05 14.94 -16.35
N GLU A 125 13.01 15.51 -16.96
CA GLU A 125 12.74 16.95 -16.99
C GLU A 125 12.33 17.49 -15.60
N HIS A 126 11.38 16.83 -14.93
CA HIS A 126 10.74 17.37 -13.73
C HIS A 126 11.39 16.96 -12.40
N LYS A 127 12.15 15.84 -12.35
CA LYS A 127 12.98 15.37 -11.20
C LYS A 127 12.29 15.26 -9.84
N ASN A 128 10.99 15.45 -9.77
CA ASN A 128 10.14 15.40 -8.59
C ASN A 128 9.21 14.17 -8.61
N VAL A 129 9.59 13.12 -9.35
CA VAL A 129 8.77 11.93 -9.57
C VAL A 129 9.25 10.77 -8.70
N VAL A 130 8.32 10.13 -8.00
CA VAL A 130 8.52 8.89 -7.26
C VAL A 130 7.71 7.77 -7.91
N LEU A 131 8.36 6.63 -8.15
CA LEU A 131 7.75 5.49 -8.81
C LEU A 131 7.54 4.34 -7.84
N ALA A 132 6.42 3.65 -8.00
CA ALA A 132 6.16 2.40 -7.31
C ALA A 132 7.18 1.33 -7.69
N GLU A 133 7.59 0.59 -6.66
CA GLU A 133 8.33 -0.66 -6.75
C GLU A 133 7.65 -1.69 -5.85
N ALA A 134 7.85 -2.98 -6.13
CA ALA A 134 7.31 -4.05 -5.30
C ALA A 134 8.32 -5.18 -5.09
N LEU A 135 8.34 -5.75 -3.90
CA LEU A 135 9.03 -6.99 -3.60
C LEU A 135 8.07 -8.17 -3.82
N ASN A 136 8.46 -9.11 -4.68
CA ASN A 136 7.74 -10.35 -4.91
C ASN A 136 8.51 -11.55 -4.35
N ALA A 137 7.76 -12.57 -3.95
CA ALA A 137 8.31 -13.87 -3.64
C ALA A 137 8.84 -14.53 -4.91
N GLN A 138 9.98 -15.22 -4.81
CA GLN A 138 10.37 -16.14 -5.89
C GLN A 138 9.36 -17.29 -5.98
N PRO A 139 9.11 -17.86 -7.17
CA PRO A 139 8.29 -19.05 -7.30
C PRO A 139 8.78 -20.17 -6.36
N GLY A 140 7.90 -20.67 -5.50
CA GLY A 140 8.22 -21.70 -4.51
C GLY A 140 8.87 -21.21 -3.22
N GLN A 141 9.07 -19.90 -3.05
CA GLN A 141 9.55 -19.29 -1.81
C GLN A 141 8.46 -18.42 -1.18
N THR A 142 8.49 -18.26 0.15
CA THR A 142 7.61 -17.31 0.86
C THR A 142 8.28 -15.94 1.04
N GLU A 143 9.60 -15.87 0.90
CA GLU A 143 10.36 -14.64 1.14
C GLU A 143 10.29 -13.72 -0.07
N LEU A 144 9.81 -12.50 0.15
CA LEU A 144 9.80 -11.45 -0.87
C LEU A 144 11.23 -11.00 -1.12
N SER A 145 11.78 -11.36 -2.27
CA SER A 145 13.19 -11.07 -2.59
C SER A 145 13.45 -10.64 -4.02
N VAL A 146 12.42 -10.62 -4.87
CA VAL A 146 12.50 -10.13 -6.24
C VAL A 146 11.96 -8.71 -6.28
N LEU A 147 12.85 -7.74 -6.47
CA LEU A 147 12.45 -6.36 -6.69
C LEU A 147 11.90 -6.21 -8.11
N ILE A 148 10.65 -5.75 -8.20
CA ILE A 148 9.97 -5.34 -9.42
C ILE A 148 9.97 -3.82 -9.42
N ARG A 149 10.58 -3.24 -10.44
CA ARG A 149 10.71 -1.80 -10.62
C ARG A 149 10.12 -1.36 -11.95
N SER A 150 9.77 -0.08 -12.01
CA SER A 150 9.45 0.58 -13.26
C SER A 150 10.67 0.60 -14.19
N PHE A 151 10.45 0.44 -15.49
CA PHE A 151 11.50 0.40 -16.53
C PHE A 151 12.65 -0.58 -16.24
N PRO A 152 12.36 -1.90 -16.08
CA PRO A 152 13.37 -2.89 -15.68
C PRO A 152 14.54 -3.03 -16.66
N PHE A 153 14.40 -2.52 -17.89
CA PHE A 153 15.45 -2.45 -18.91
C PHE A 153 16.49 -1.33 -18.67
N ARG A 154 16.34 -0.54 -17.60
CA ARG A 154 17.19 0.61 -17.29
C ARG A 154 17.58 0.59 -15.81
N GLU A 155 18.88 0.56 -15.53
CA GLU A 155 19.40 0.54 -14.16
C GLU A 155 19.45 1.94 -13.53
N ASP A 156 19.52 2.99 -14.37
CA ASP A 156 19.70 4.40 -14.01
C ASP A 156 18.44 5.23 -14.26
N VAL A 157 17.28 4.77 -13.80
CA VAL A 157 16.07 5.59 -13.88
C VAL A 157 16.26 6.82 -12.96
N PRO A 158 16.08 8.06 -13.45
CA PRO A 158 16.34 9.26 -12.66
C PRO A 158 15.28 9.56 -11.58
N ALA A 159 14.33 8.65 -11.35
CA ALA A 159 13.30 8.75 -10.33
C ALA A 159 13.68 7.96 -9.07
N VAL A 160 13.18 8.42 -7.93
CA VAL A 160 13.27 7.64 -6.67
C VAL A 160 12.21 6.54 -6.70
N GLY A 161 12.61 5.33 -6.30
CA GLY A 161 11.70 4.20 -6.11
C GLY A 161 11.17 4.12 -4.68
N GLY A 162 9.95 3.64 -4.50
CA GLY A 162 9.41 3.33 -3.18
C GLY A 162 8.45 2.16 -3.19
N LEU A 163 8.50 1.33 -2.15
CA LEU A 163 7.77 0.07 -2.08
C LEU A 163 6.28 0.25 -1.82
N ILE A 164 5.46 -0.45 -2.61
CA ILE A 164 3.98 -0.47 -2.47
C ILE A 164 3.47 -1.71 -1.74
N ASN A 165 4.37 -2.57 -1.26
CA ASN A 165 4.02 -3.79 -0.56
C ASN A 165 3.22 -3.51 0.70
N LEU A 166 2.16 -4.30 0.88
CA LEU A 166 1.35 -4.37 2.07
C LEU A 166 1.46 -5.77 2.68
N PHE A 167 1.55 -5.83 4.00
CA PHE A 167 1.59 -7.09 4.73
C PHE A 167 0.30 -7.25 5.52
N ALA A 168 -0.33 -8.40 5.33
CA ALA A 168 -1.45 -8.81 6.16
C ALA A 168 -0.96 -9.23 7.55
N ASP A 169 -1.78 -8.96 8.57
CA ASP A 169 -1.61 -9.52 9.90
C ASP A 169 -1.83 -11.05 9.87
N ALA A 170 -1.62 -11.73 11.01
CA ALA A 170 -1.76 -13.18 11.14
C ALA A 170 -3.15 -13.72 10.76
N ASP A 171 -4.17 -12.87 10.75
CA ASP A 171 -5.55 -13.18 10.35
C ASP A 171 -5.85 -12.86 8.87
N GLY A 172 -4.86 -12.43 8.09
CA GLY A 172 -5.01 -12.11 6.67
C GLY A 172 -5.48 -10.68 6.39
N VAL A 173 -5.72 -9.86 7.43
CA VAL A 173 -6.23 -8.49 7.25
C VAL A 173 -5.07 -7.49 7.25
N ILE A 174 -5.09 -6.57 6.30
CA ILE A 174 -4.10 -5.47 6.20
C ILE A 174 -4.54 -4.34 7.13
N ARG A 175 -3.77 -4.11 8.21
CA ARG A 175 -4.01 -3.00 9.16
C ARG A 175 -2.83 -2.07 9.33
N HIS A 176 -1.65 -2.53 8.96
CA HIS A 176 -0.40 -1.83 9.18
C HIS A 176 0.24 -1.50 7.83
N TYR A 177 0.77 -0.28 7.74
CA TYR A 177 1.58 0.17 6.63
C TYR A 177 3.00 0.39 7.12
N ASP A 178 3.93 -0.45 6.66
CA ASP A 178 5.33 -0.33 7.03
C ASP A 178 5.99 0.75 6.18
N LEU A 179 6.41 1.85 6.83
CA LEU A 179 7.07 2.96 6.16
C LEU A 179 8.44 2.58 5.60
N ILE A 180 9.09 1.59 6.20
CA ILE A 180 10.41 1.09 5.84
C ILE A 180 10.35 -0.42 5.85
N GLN A 181 10.78 -1.04 4.76
CA GLN A 181 10.68 -2.49 4.59
C GLN A 181 12.06 -3.12 4.43
N PRO A 182 12.29 -4.29 5.02
CA PRO A 182 13.51 -5.04 4.78
C PRO A 182 13.52 -5.61 3.35
N SER A 183 14.68 -5.54 2.69
CA SER A 183 14.97 -6.14 1.38
C SER A 183 16.29 -6.91 1.45
N LYS A 184 16.62 -7.69 0.41
CA LYS A 184 17.95 -8.34 0.30
C LYS A 184 19.11 -7.33 0.31
N GLY A 185 18.86 -6.10 -0.13
CA GLY A 185 19.84 -5.02 -0.21
C GLY A 185 19.95 -4.15 1.04
N GLY A 186 19.13 -4.40 2.08
CA GLY A 186 19.08 -3.60 3.29
C GLY A 186 17.65 -3.15 3.59
N TYR A 187 17.46 -1.84 3.76
CA TYR A 187 16.15 -1.24 4.00
C TYR A 187 15.75 -0.36 2.82
N GLU A 188 14.48 -0.46 2.44
CA GLU A 188 13.88 0.35 1.38
C GLU A 188 12.72 1.16 1.94
N PRO A 189 12.52 2.40 1.46
CA PRO A 189 11.38 3.19 1.86
C PRO A 189 10.12 2.66 1.17
N SER A 190 8.99 2.76 1.85
CA SER A 190 7.68 2.69 1.22
C SER A 190 7.49 3.84 0.22
N LEU A 191 6.55 3.70 -0.72
CA LEU A 191 6.22 4.75 -1.69
C LEU A 191 5.87 6.07 -1.00
N ALA A 192 5.08 6.01 0.07
CA ALA A 192 4.70 7.19 0.85
C ALA A 192 5.91 7.84 1.54
N LEU A 193 6.82 7.04 2.11
CA LEU A 193 8.03 7.58 2.74
C LEU A 193 8.99 8.18 1.71
N ALA A 194 9.16 7.54 0.55
CA ALA A 194 9.97 8.05 -0.55
C ALA A 194 9.45 9.40 -1.05
N ALA A 195 8.12 9.53 -1.24
CA ALA A 195 7.48 10.78 -1.60
C ALA A 195 7.65 11.86 -0.53
N TYR A 196 7.52 11.50 0.75
CA TYR A 196 7.75 12.41 1.86
C TYR A 196 9.17 12.94 1.89
N LEU A 197 10.18 12.06 1.81
CA LEU A 197 11.59 12.47 1.82
C LEU A 197 11.93 13.34 0.61
N MET A 198 11.40 13.01 -0.58
CA MET A 198 11.55 13.86 -1.76
C MET A 198 10.95 15.25 -1.55
N SER A 199 9.80 15.35 -0.88
CA SER A 199 9.16 16.65 -0.59
C SER A 199 10.01 17.54 0.34
N LEU A 200 10.89 16.92 1.14
CA LEU A 200 11.86 17.58 1.99
C LEU A 200 13.21 17.83 1.29
N GLY A 201 13.38 17.34 0.06
CA GLY A 201 14.65 17.38 -0.67
C GLY A 201 15.71 16.42 -0.11
N LEU A 202 15.30 15.36 0.59
CA LEU A 202 16.19 14.37 1.20
C LEU A 202 16.37 13.15 0.30
N ASP A 203 17.60 12.66 0.21
CA ASP A 203 18.03 11.46 -0.50
C ASP A 203 18.10 10.27 0.48
N TRP A 204 17.32 9.20 0.20
CA TRP A 204 17.25 7.99 1.04
C TRP A 204 18.63 7.42 1.40
N LYS A 205 19.58 7.42 0.47
CA LYS A 205 20.89 6.78 0.67
C LYS A 205 21.88 7.69 1.40
N LYS A 206 21.66 9.01 1.39
CA LYS A 206 22.59 10.00 1.94
C LYS A 206 22.13 10.59 3.26
N ASP A 207 20.84 10.89 3.37
CA ASP A 207 20.27 11.69 4.44
C ASP A 207 19.55 10.85 5.50
N VAL A 208 19.22 9.60 5.18
CA VAL A 208 18.63 8.64 6.13
C VAL A 208 19.70 7.74 6.70
N SER A 209 19.72 7.64 8.03
CA SER A 209 20.64 6.83 8.82
C SER A 209 19.88 5.80 9.66
N PHE A 210 20.55 4.72 10.04
CA PHE A 210 19.95 3.65 10.84
C PHE A 210 20.72 3.52 12.17
N PRO A 211 20.38 4.31 13.20
CA PRO A 211 21.07 4.26 14.49
C PRO A 211 20.90 2.90 15.21
N SER A 212 19.87 2.13 14.84
CA SER A 212 19.67 0.76 15.30
C SER A 212 19.06 -0.10 14.18
N ALA A 213 19.00 -1.42 14.39
CA ALA A 213 18.35 -2.33 13.45
C ALA A 213 16.83 -2.12 13.31
N HIS A 214 16.21 -1.30 14.17
CA HIS A 214 14.75 -1.14 14.23
C HIS A 214 14.29 0.29 14.06
N GLU A 215 15.18 1.22 13.74
CA GLU A 215 14.86 2.64 13.66
C GLU A 215 15.65 3.28 12.52
N ALA A 216 14.98 4.07 11.69
CA ALA A 216 15.60 5.00 10.78
C ALA A 216 15.46 6.43 11.29
N GLN A 217 16.45 7.25 10.96
CA GLN A 217 16.54 8.64 11.40
C GLN A 217 17.03 9.53 10.27
N TRP A 218 16.38 10.67 10.09
CA TRP A 218 16.85 11.81 9.28
C TRP A 218 16.66 13.11 10.05
N HIS A 219 17.16 14.22 9.53
CA HIS A 219 16.91 15.54 10.10
C HIS A 219 15.92 16.29 9.23
N GLU A 220 14.91 16.90 9.85
CA GLU A 220 13.93 17.75 9.18
C GLU A 220 13.71 19.05 9.96
N LEU A 221 13.21 20.08 9.28
CA LEU A 221 12.84 21.32 9.94
C LEU A 221 11.73 21.05 10.96
N SER A 222 11.93 21.53 12.18
CA SER A 222 10.96 21.43 13.26
C SER A 222 9.65 22.08 12.84
N SER A 223 8.55 21.35 12.99
CA SER A 223 7.20 21.87 12.74
C SER A 223 6.77 22.93 13.77
N ALA A 224 7.53 23.09 14.86
CA ALA A 224 7.23 24.08 15.90
C ALA A 224 7.78 25.48 15.57
N ASP A 225 8.95 25.57 14.94
CA ASP A 225 9.62 26.85 14.69
C ASP A 225 10.05 27.06 13.22
N PHE A 226 10.01 26.04 12.37
CA PHE A 226 10.42 26.05 10.97
C PHE A 226 11.85 26.56 10.70
N VAL A 227 12.72 26.56 11.72
CA VAL A 227 14.09 27.07 11.63
C VAL A 227 15.09 26.06 12.20
N THR A 228 14.70 25.27 13.19
CA THR A 228 15.59 24.31 13.85
C THR A 228 15.52 22.95 13.16
N MET A 229 16.66 22.39 12.78
CA MET A 229 16.73 20.99 12.33
C MET A 229 16.60 20.05 13.52
N THR A 230 15.64 19.13 13.46
CA THR A 230 15.38 18.13 14.51
C THR A 230 15.44 16.72 13.95
N PRO A 231 15.95 15.74 14.72
CA PRO A 231 15.98 14.36 14.26
C PRO A 231 14.57 13.76 14.27
N ARG A 232 14.11 13.31 13.10
CA ARG A 232 12.91 12.51 12.95
C ARG A 232 13.28 11.04 13.01
N ARG A 233 12.55 10.27 13.81
CA ARG A 233 12.76 8.83 13.99
C ARG A 233 11.51 8.07 13.61
N VAL A 234 11.69 7.00 12.83
CA VAL A 234 10.59 6.13 12.39
C VAL A 234 11.00 4.68 12.61
N PRO A 235 10.12 3.85 13.22
CA PRO A 235 10.41 2.44 13.37
C PRO A 235 10.53 1.77 12.00
N VAL A 236 11.51 0.89 11.86
CA VAL A 236 11.59 -0.01 10.73
C VAL A 236 10.44 -1.03 10.85
N GLY A 237 9.77 -1.30 9.73
CA GLY A 237 8.66 -2.25 9.66
C GLY A 237 9.01 -3.61 10.25
N ARG A 238 8.00 -4.36 10.69
CA ARG A 238 8.24 -5.62 11.39
C ARG A 238 9.01 -6.58 10.47
N TYR A 239 10.13 -7.10 10.96
CA TYR A 239 10.70 -8.32 10.40
C TYR A 239 9.61 -9.39 10.47
N LEU A 240 9.25 -9.97 9.34
CA LEU A 240 8.54 -11.25 9.29
C LEU A 240 9.47 -12.30 9.91
N LYS A 241 9.57 -12.35 11.24
CA LYS A 241 10.01 -13.56 11.93
C LYS A 241 8.89 -14.57 11.73
N LYS A 242 9.11 -15.49 10.79
CA LYS A 242 8.35 -16.74 10.69
C LYS A 242 8.41 -17.50 12.01
#